data_AF-A0A970ANI5-F1
#
_entry.id   AF-A0A970ANI5-F1
#
_cell.length_a   1.000
_cell.length_b   1.000
_cell.length_c   1.000
_cell.angle_alpha   90.00
_cell.angle_beta   90.00
_cell.angle_gamma   90.00
#
_symmetry.space_group_name_H-M   'P 1'
#
loop_
_entity.id
_entity.type
_entity.pdbx_description
1 polymer ?
#
loop_
_entity_poly.entity_id
_entity_poly.type
_entity_poly.pdbx_seq_one_letter_code
_entity_poly.pdbx_strand_id
1 'polypeptide(L)'
;MPLKLLYLGRIEENAKGIFWLPEIVRECQKNGINVSLTVVGDGQDLPKLKLKVSQMGLEQNIHFYGKVNHSEVPKLFAEHHIFVMTSRYEGFGYTLVEAMASGCVPVCSRISGVTDFIVSHGKDGFIFDVGNTKQAAIFISQLVNESIWQEFSDNAKLASQSRFDLKQQAKSYGDLIKDLSQNPPIITPPLPPDNWHLPPGLKPRFATYLPNSVKNILRVWRERLVAVNTTF
;
A
#
# COMPACT_ATOMS: atom_id res chain seq x y z
N MET A 1 15.10 5.15 21.21
CA MET A 1 15.30 5.56 19.80
C MET A 1 13.94 5.61 19.11
N PRO A 2 13.71 6.47 18.10
CA PRO A 2 12.42 6.52 17.42
C PRO A 2 12.18 5.24 16.61
N LEU A 3 10.92 4.80 16.55
CA LEU A 3 10.50 3.73 15.66
C LEU A 3 10.54 4.23 14.22
N LYS A 4 11.45 3.65 13.43
CA LYS A 4 11.69 4.02 12.02
C LYS A 4 10.61 3.45 11.10
N LEU A 5 9.86 4.33 10.46
CA LEU A 5 8.84 4.05 9.45
C LEU A 5 9.40 4.38 8.07
N LEU A 6 8.98 3.63 7.05
CA LEU A 6 9.34 3.85 5.67
C LEU A 6 8.08 3.97 4.81
N TYR A 7 8.03 5.00 3.97
CA TYR A 7 7.21 5.02 2.77
C TYR A 7 8.12 4.96 1.55
N LEU A 8 7.76 4.14 0.58
CA LEU A 8 8.49 3.95 -0.66
C LEU A 8 7.49 3.83 -1.80
N GLY A 9 7.50 4.80 -2.72
CA GLY A 9 6.58 4.80 -3.84
C GLY A 9 6.49 6.13 -4.56
N ARG A 10 5.64 6.17 -5.59
CA ARG A 10 5.37 7.41 -6.33
C ARG A 10 4.61 8.38 -5.46
N ILE A 11 5.07 9.62 -5.39
CA ILE A 11 4.45 10.68 -4.59
C ILE A 11 3.29 11.29 -5.38
N GLU A 12 2.17 10.59 -5.34
CA GLU A 12 0.94 10.90 -6.07
C GLU A 12 -0.26 10.59 -5.17
N GLU A 13 -1.08 11.61 -4.94
CA GLU A 13 -2.14 11.52 -3.94
C GLU A 13 -3.24 10.54 -4.35
N ASN A 14 -3.75 10.59 -5.58
CA ASN A 14 -4.99 9.88 -5.92
C ASN A 14 -4.85 8.36 -5.86
N ALA A 15 -3.68 7.79 -6.17
CA ALA A 15 -3.40 6.37 -6.03
C ALA A 15 -2.81 6.02 -4.66
N LYS A 16 -1.82 6.78 -4.18
CA LYS A 16 -0.97 6.33 -3.07
C LYS A 16 -1.35 6.91 -1.70
N GLY A 17 -2.29 7.86 -1.64
CA GLY A 17 -2.77 8.39 -0.35
C GLY A 17 -1.71 9.06 0.50
N ILE A 18 -0.70 9.66 -0.16
CA ILE A 18 0.49 10.21 0.49
C ILE A 18 0.18 11.34 1.48
N PHE A 19 -0.94 12.04 1.36
CA PHE A 19 -1.33 13.05 2.33
C PHE A 19 -1.77 12.48 3.69
N TRP A 20 -2.00 11.17 3.82
CA TRP A 20 -2.27 10.52 5.10
C TRP A 20 -1.00 10.25 5.91
N LEU A 21 0.18 10.19 5.28
CA LEU A 21 1.45 9.96 5.96
C LEU A 21 1.72 10.93 7.13
N PRO A 22 1.63 12.27 6.95
CA PRO A 22 1.82 13.19 8.06
C PRO A 22 0.71 13.10 9.12
N GLU A 23 -0.50 12.71 8.74
CA GLU A 23 -1.59 12.48 9.69
C GLU A 23 -1.32 11.26 10.57
N ILE A 24 -0.82 10.16 9.99
CA ILE A 24 -0.40 8.96 10.74
C ILE A 24 0.70 9.31 11.75
N VAL A 25 1.74 10.04 11.33
CA VAL A 25 2.82 10.49 12.23
C VAL A 25 2.26 11.35 13.37
N ARG A 26 1.32 12.26 13.07
CA ARG A 26 0.66 13.09 14.10
C ARG A 26 -0.16 12.25 15.07
N GLU A 27 -0.90 11.26 14.61
CA GLU A 27 -1.67 10.35 15.48
C GLU A 27 -0.75 9.48 16.34
N CYS A 28 0.40 9.01 15.81
CA CYS A 28 1.43 8.33 16.61
C CYS A 28 1.95 9.22 17.75
N GLN A 29 2.26 10.50 17.47
CA GLN A 29 2.70 11.45 18.50
C GLN A 29 1.65 11.69 19.58
N LYS A 30 0.37 11.82 19.21
CA LYS A 30 -0.74 11.97 20.16
C LYS A 30 -0.87 10.77 21.08
N ASN A 31 -0.55 9.58 20.58
CA ASN A 31 -0.54 8.34 21.35
C ASN A 31 0.78 8.10 22.12
N GLY A 32 1.66 9.11 22.20
CA GLY A 32 2.93 9.02 22.91
C GLY A 32 4.00 8.19 22.22
N ILE A 33 3.81 7.86 20.93
CA ILE A 33 4.74 7.02 20.18
C ILE A 33 5.74 7.88 19.42
N ASN A 34 7.02 7.71 19.73
CA ASN A 34 8.10 8.41 19.04
C ASN A 34 8.44 7.69 17.72
N VAL A 35 8.11 8.33 16.59
CA VAL A 35 8.35 7.79 15.25
C VAL A 35 9.17 8.76 14.38
N SER A 36 9.93 8.19 13.45
CA SER A 36 10.56 8.92 12.35
C SER A 36 10.16 8.25 11.03
N LEU A 37 9.64 9.01 10.08
CA LEU A 37 9.19 8.53 8.78
C LEU A 37 10.16 8.99 7.69
N THR A 38 10.75 8.02 6.99
CA THR A 38 11.48 8.26 5.75
C THR A 38 10.54 8.12 4.56
N VAL A 39 10.48 9.15 3.72
CA VAL A 39 9.68 9.18 2.48
C VAL A 39 10.62 9.09 1.29
N VAL A 40 10.57 7.94 0.60
CA VAL A 40 11.39 7.64 -0.57
C VAL A 40 10.52 7.64 -1.83
N GLY A 41 10.99 8.34 -2.85
CA GLY A 41 10.32 8.50 -4.13
C GLY A 41 10.18 9.95 -4.56
N ASP A 42 9.37 10.15 -5.59
CA ASP A 42 9.11 11.45 -6.21
C ASP A 42 7.77 11.39 -6.95
N GLY A 43 7.25 12.56 -7.32
CA GLY A 43 6.00 12.69 -8.04
C GLY A 43 5.40 14.09 -7.91
N GLN A 44 4.33 14.30 -8.67
CA GLN A 44 3.69 15.61 -8.83
C GLN A 44 3.21 16.24 -7.51
N ASP A 45 2.90 15.44 -6.49
CA ASP A 45 2.34 15.92 -5.22
C ASP A 45 3.40 16.13 -4.14
N LEU A 46 4.69 15.90 -4.43
CA LEU A 46 5.80 16.12 -3.49
C LEU A 46 5.85 17.55 -2.92
N PRO A 47 5.71 18.63 -3.72
CA PRO A 47 5.70 19.99 -3.16
C PRO A 47 4.55 20.21 -2.15
N LYS A 48 3.36 19.69 -2.46
CA LYS A 48 2.18 19.79 -1.58
C LYS A 48 2.36 18.97 -0.31
N LEU A 49 2.98 17.79 -0.41
CA LEU A 49 3.26 16.94 0.75
C LEU A 49 4.25 17.62 1.69
N LYS A 50 5.35 18.19 1.17
CA LYS A 50 6.31 18.97 1.95
C LYS A 50 5.64 20.18 2.64
N LEU A 51 4.80 20.91 1.92
CA LEU A 51 4.03 22.02 2.49
C LEU A 51 3.13 21.55 3.64
N LYS A 52 2.40 20.43 3.46
CA LYS A 52 1.55 19.86 4.51
C LYS A 52 2.35 19.44 5.74
N VAL A 53 3.51 18.80 5.55
CA VAL A 53 4.43 18.43 6.65
C VAL A 53 4.83 19.68 7.44
N SER A 54 5.17 20.77 6.74
CA SER A 54 5.59 22.02 7.39
C SER A 54 4.45 22.75 8.11
N GLN A 55 3.27 22.84 7.48
CA GLN A 55 2.08 23.37 8.15
C GLN A 55 1.69 22.58 9.40
N MET A 56 2.02 21.29 9.43
CA MET A 56 1.81 20.43 10.58
C MET A 56 2.99 20.45 11.55
N GLY A 57 4.10 21.15 11.31
CA GLY A 57 5.26 21.19 12.20
C GLY A 57 5.92 19.82 12.42
N LEU A 58 5.98 18.99 11.38
CA LEU A 58 6.48 17.60 11.43
C LEU A 58 7.84 17.42 10.73
N GLU A 59 8.55 18.50 10.41
CA GLU A 59 9.82 18.48 9.66
C GLU A 59 10.93 17.70 10.37
N GLN A 60 10.88 17.62 11.70
CA GLN A 60 11.83 16.85 12.50
C GLN A 60 11.52 15.33 12.51
N ASN A 61 10.30 14.95 12.13
CA ASN A 61 9.86 13.55 12.14
C ASN A 61 9.77 12.94 10.74
N ILE A 62 9.65 13.76 9.69
CA ILE A 62 9.44 13.28 8.32
C ILE A 62 10.59 13.74 7.42
N HIS A 63 11.35 12.79 6.90
CA HIS A 63 12.53 13.03 6.09
C HIS A 63 12.30 12.57 4.65
N PHE A 64 12.51 13.47 3.70
CA PHE A 64 12.36 13.18 2.27
C PHE A 64 13.70 12.79 1.66
N TYR A 65 13.82 11.56 1.18
CA TYR A 65 15.06 11.01 0.62
C TYR A 65 15.17 11.20 -0.90
N GLY A 66 14.04 11.46 -1.58
CA GLY A 66 13.99 11.54 -3.04
C GLY A 66 13.96 10.16 -3.70
N LYS A 67 14.23 10.10 -5.01
CA LYS A 67 14.33 8.83 -5.75
C LYS A 67 15.64 8.11 -5.38
N VAL A 68 15.58 6.79 -5.33
CA VAL A 68 16.73 5.90 -5.11
C VAL A 68 16.82 4.89 -6.23
N ASN A 69 18.01 4.31 -6.42
CA ASN A 69 18.17 3.19 -7.33
C ASN A 69 17.53 1.93 -6.75
N HIS A 70 17.04 1.05 -7.61
CA HIS A 70 16.39 -0.19 -7.18
C HIS A 70 17.31 -1.07 -6.32
N SER A 71 18.63 -1.04 -6.57
CA SER A 71 19.64 -1.74 -5.78
C SER A 71 19.70 -1.29 -4.31
N GLU A 72 19.21 -0.10 -3.97
CA GLU A 72 19.23 0.45 -2.61
C GLU A 72 17.97 0.08 -1.82
N VAL A 73 16.91 -0.36 -2.50
CA VAL A 73 15.60 -0.66 -1.90
C VAL A 73 15.66 -1.73 -0.81
N PRO A 74 16.36 -2.87 -1.00
CA PRO A 74 16.47 -3.88 0.08
C PRO A 74 17.14 -3.33 1.33
N LYS A 75 18.18 -2.50 1.17
CA LYS A 75 18.87 -1.86 2.28
C LYS A 75 17.96 -0.90 3.03
N LEU A 76 17.18 -0.09 2.31
CA LEU A 76 16.19 0.79 2.91
C LEU A 76 15.20 0.02 3.76
N PHE A 77 14.63 -1.07 3.24
CA PHE A 77 13.71 -1.88 4.04
C PHE A 77 14.40 -2.49 5.28
N ALA A 78 15.61 -3.01 5.14
CA ALA A 78 16.36 -3.61 6.25
C ALA A 78 16.73 -2.60 7.37
N GLU A 79 16.84 -1.31 7.05
CA GLU A 79 17.17 -0.24 8.00
C GLU A 79 15.94 0.34 8.73
N HIS A 80 14.73 -0.08 8.36
CA HIS A 80 13.46 0.42 8.91
C HIS A 80 12.64 -0.72 9.54
N HIS A 81 11.85 -0.37 10.55
CA HIS A 81 11.05 -1.36 11.28
C HIS A 81 9.73 -1.65 10.57
N ILE A 82 9.08 -0.60 10.04
CA ILE A 82 7.72 -0.67 9.51
C ILE A 82 7.66 -0.01 8.14
N PHE A 83 7.03 -0.69 7.18
CA PHE A 83 6.66 -0.12 5.90
C PHE A 83 5.21 0.33 5.91
N VAL A 84 4.97 1.62 5.70
CA VAL A 84 3.64 2.23 5.71
C VAL A 84 3.15 2.43 4.27
N MET A 85 2.13 1.67 3.88
CA MET A 85 1.52 1.78 2.55
C MET A 85 0.09 2.34 2.66
N THR A 86 -0.09 3.59 2.25
CA THR A 86 -1.36 4.34 2.34
C THR A 86 -2.21 4.28 1.07
N SER A 87 -1.95 3.31 0.19
CA SER A 87 -2.54 3.27 -1.15
C SER A 87 -4.07 3.10 -1.13
N ARG A 88 -4.75 3.80 -2.04
CA ARG A 88 -6.18 3.64 -2.31
C ARG A 88 -6.47 2.47 -3.26
N TYR A 89 -5.54 2.22 -4.18
CA TYR A 89 -5.58 1.12 -5.12
C TYR A 89 -4.17 0.70 -5.50
N GLU A 90 -4.00 -0.58 -5.79
CA GLU A 90 -2.75 -1.21 -6.19
C GLU A 90 -3.09 -2.29 -7.22
N GLY A 91 -2.17 -2.55 -8.14
CA GLY A 91 -2.29 -3.72 -9.02
C GLY A 91 -2.03 -5.02 -8.25
N PHE A 92 -0.91 -5.08 -7.53
CA PHE A 92 -0.55 -6.19 -6.66
C PHE A 92 0.10 -5.69 -5.35
N GLY A 93 1.06 -4.78 -5.44
CA GLY A 93 1.76 -4.25 -4.25
C GLY A 93 3.07 -4.97 -3.98
N TYR A 94 3.93 -5.12 -5.01
CA TYR A 94 5.27 -5.72 -4.87
C TYR A 94 6.11 -5.09 -3.76
N THR A 95 5.95 -3.80 -3.50
CA THR A 95 6.65 -3.12 -2.40
C THR A 95 6.30 -3.68 -1.02
N LEU A 96 5.10 -4.24 -0.82
CA LEU A 96 4.77 -4.99 0.40
C LEU A 96 5.57 -6.28 0.50
N VAL A 97 5.67 -7.03 -0.60
CA VAL A 97 6.44 -8.28 -0.65
C VAL A 97 7.93 -8.01 -0.43
N GLU A 98 8.48 -6.96 -1.04
CA GLU A 98 9.87 -6.52 -0.83
C GLU A 98 10.13 -6.10 0.63
N ALA A 99 9.18 -5.38 1.25
CA ALA A 99 9.25 -5.02 2.66
C ALA A 99 9.26 -6.27 3.55
N MET A 100 8.30 -7.17 3.35
CA MET A 100 8.17 -8.43 4.10
C MET A 100 9.41 -9.31 3.94
N ALA A 101 9.93 -9.47 2.73
CA ALA A 101 11.15 -10.23 2.45
C ALA A 101 12.38 -9.68 3.20
N SER A 102 12.39 -8.38 3.48
CA SER A 102 13.46 -7.70 4.20
C SER A 102 13.22 -7.63 5.72
N GLY A 103 12.10 -8.17 6.22
CA GLY A 103 11.71 -8.08 7.63
C GLY A 103 11.15 -6.72 8.05
N CYS A 104 10.84 -5.85 7.10
CA CYS A 104 10.17 -4.58 7.36
C CYS A 104 8.65 -4.82 7.43
N VAL A 105 8.07 -4.70 8.62
CA VAL A 105 6.69 -5.13 8.89
C VAL A 105 5.70 -4.21 8.15
N PRO A 106 4.81 -4.74 7.30
CA PRO A 106 3.86 -3.90 6.57
C PRO A 106 2.71 -3.44 7.49
N VAL A 107 2.43 -2.13 7.44
CA VAL A 107 1.18 -1.52 7.93
C VAL A 107 0.53 -0.84 6.74
N CYS A 108 -0.54 -1.42 6.20
CA CYS A 108 -1.05 -1.06 4.88
C CYS A 108 -2.56 -0.80 4.84
N SER A 109 -3.00 0.04 3.91
CA SER A 109 -4.42 0.27 3.64
C SER A 109 -5.07 -0.96 3.03
N ARG A 110 -6.33 -1.25 3.40
CA ARG A 110 -7.12 -2.37 2.89
C ARG A 110 -7.51 -2.15 1.44
N ILE A 111 -6.93 -2.95 0.55
CA ILE A 111 -7.34 -3.08 -0.85
C ILE A 111 -7.74 -4.55 -1.04
N SER A 112 -9.04 -4.79 -1.14
CA SER A 112 -9.61 -6.14 -1.18
C SER A 112 -9.10 -6.94 -2.38
N GLY A 113 -8.70 -8.19 -2.13
CA GLY A 113 -8.06 -9.09 -3.09
C GLY A 113 -6.58 -8.79 -3.34
N VAL A 114 -6.00 -7.78 -2.69
CA VAL A 114 -4.64 -7.31 -2.95
C VAL A 114 -3.83 -7.31 -1.65
N THR A 115 -4.13 -6.42 -0.71
CA THR A 115 -3.35 -6.34 0.55
C THR A 115 -3.74 -7.42 1.53
N ASP A 116 -5.00 -7.83 1.57
CA ASP A 116 -5.50 -8.97 2.35
C ASP A 116 -5.11 -10.31 1.72
N PHE A 117 -4.76 -10.32 0.43
CA PHE A 117 -4.03 -11.42 -0.15
C PHE A 117 -2.60 -11.42 0.36
N ILE A 118 -1.85 -10.32 0.29
CA ILE A 118 -0.41 -10.33 0.63
C ILE A 118 -0.12 -10.46 2.14
N VAL A 119 -0.90 -9.76 2.98
CA VAL A 119 -0.66 -9.62 4.42
C VAL A 119 -1.74 -10.36 5.21
N SER A 120 -1.32 -11.19 6.16
CA SER A 120 -2.16 -11.82 7.18
C SER A 120 -2.27 -10.88 8.38
N HIS A 121 -3.37 -10.12 8.43
CA HIS A 121 -3.64 -9.13 9.48
C HIS A 121 -3.42 -9.70 10.89
N GLY A 122 -2.60 -9.01 11.70
CA GLY A 122 -2.30 -9.38 13.08
C GLY A 122 -1.29 -10.52 13.25
N LYS A 123 -0.63 -10.96 12.16
CA LYS A 123 0.37 -12.03 12.18
C LYS A 123 1.69 -11.65 11.53
N ASP A 124 1.64 -11.23 10.26
CA ASP A 124 2.82 -10.85 9.46
C ASP A 124 2.78 -9.37 9.03
N GLY A 125 1.82 -8.62 9.58
CA GLY A 125 1.61 -7.20 9.35
C GLY A 125 0.23 -6.76 9.80
N PHE A 126 -0.10 -5.50 9.54
CA PHE A 126 -1.41 -4.93 9.82
C PHE A 126 -2.05 -4.30 8.59
N ILE A 127 -3.38 -4.33 8.59
CA ILE A 127 -4.22 -3.82 7.51
C ILE A 127 -5.24 -2.88 8.14
N PHE A 128 -5.22 -1.61 7.74
CA PHE A 128 -6.15 -0.58 8.20
C PHE A 128 -7.08 -0.12 7.07
N ASP A 129 -8.24 0.42 7.40
CA ASP A 129 -9.17 0.94 6.41
C ASP A 129 -8.58 2.13 5.66
N VAL A 130 -8.86 2.23 4.36
CA VAL A 130 -8.35 3.31 3.50
C VAL A 130 -8.67 4.68 4.11
N GLY A 131 -7.62 5.45 4.40
CA GLY A 131 -7.72 6.78 5.00
C GLY A 131 -7.90 6.82 6.53
N ASN A 132 -7.98 5.69 7.21
CA ASN A 132 -8.09 5.64 8.67
C ASN A 132 -6.70 5.75 9.34
N THR A 133 -6.20 6.98 9.43
CA THR A 133 -4.87 7.30 9.99
C THR A 133 -4.75 6.97 11.47
N LYS A 134 -5.85 7.05 12.23
CA LYS A 134 -5.90 6.66 13.65
C LYS A 134 -5.69 5.17 13.82
N GLN A 135 -6.37 4.36 13.02
CA GLN A 135 -6.21 2.91 13.06
C GLN A 135 -4.80 2.48 12.65
N ALA A 136 -4.24 3.12 11.62
CA ALA A 136 -2.82 2.91 11.26
C ALA A 136 -1.89 3.22 12.44
N ALA A 137 -2.10 4.33 13.16
CA ALA A 137 -1.29 4.69 14.33
C ALA A 137 -1.44 3.70 15.50
N ILE A 138 -2.64 3.15 15.73
CA ILE A 138 -2.87 2.09 16.72
C ILE A 138 -2.06 0.85 16.36
N PHE A 139 -2.06 0.41 15.10
CA PHE A 139 -1.27 -0.74 14.67
C PHE A 139 0.23 -0.49 14.75
N ILE A 140 0.69 0.71 14.39
CA ILE A 140 2.09 1.09 14.58
C ILE A 140 2.48 1.02 16.07
N SER A 141 1.61 1.43 16.99
CA SER A 141 1.90 1.37 18.43
C SER A 141 2.08 -0.05 18.97
N GLN A 142 1.47 -1.06 18.35
CA GLN A 142 1.63 -2.46 18.74
C GLN A 142 3.03 -3.00 18.45
N LEU A 143 3.74 -2.38 17.50
CA LEU A 143 5.07 -2.77 17.04
C LEU A 143 6.19 -1.96 17.73
N VAL A 144 5.89 -1.24 18.82
CA VAL A 144 6.88 -0.48 19.59
C VAL A 144 7.75 -1.39 20.46
N ASN A 145 7.19 -2.51 20.92
CA ASN A 145 7.93 -3.51 21.66
C ASN A 145 8.80 -4.33 20.68
N GLU A 146 10.10 -4.37 20.95
CA GLU A 146 11.10 -5.03 20.09
C GLU A 146 10.82 -6.52 19.90
N SER A 147 10.39 -7.25 20.93
CA SER A 147 10.10 -8.68 20.78
C SER A 147 8.87 -8.93 19.92
N ILE A 148 7.84 -8.09 20.07
CA ILE A 148 6.62 -8.16 19.23
C ILE A 148 6.96 -7.80 17.79
N TRP A 149 7.73 -6.73 17.58
CA TRP A 149 8.17 -6.35 16.24
C TRP A 149 9.01 -7.45 15.59
N GLN A 150 9.93 -8.07 16.32
CA GLN A 150 10.78 -9.14 15.82
C GLN A 150 9.96 -10.37 15.41
N GLU A 151 8.95 -10.75 16.20
CA GLU A 151 8.02 -11.83 15.84
C GLU A 151 7.28 -11.53 14.52
N PHE A 152 6.72 -10.32 14.38
CA PHE A 152 6.06 -9.90 13.14
C PHE A 152 7.04 -9.85 11.96
N SER A 153 8.27 -9.40 12.18
CA SER A 153 9.34 -9.35 11.17
C SER A 153 9.69 -10.75 10.66
N ASP A 154 9.83 -11.71 11.56
CA ASP A 154 10.12 -13.11 11.21
C ASP A 154 8.95 -13.76 10.49
N ASN A 155 7.72 -13.53 10.94
CA ASN A 155 6.52 -13.98 10.25
C ASN A 155 6.40 -13.38 8.85
N ALA A 156 6.70 -12.08 8.68
CA ALA A 156 6.70 -11.41 7.38
C ALA A 156 7.70 -12.03 6.40
N LYS A 157 8.93 -12.28 6.85
CA LYS A 157 9.96 -12.95 6.03
C LYS A 157 9.52 -14.34 5.60
N LEU A 158 9.01 -15.14 6.53
CA LEU A 158 8.53 -16.50 6.26
C LEU A 158 7.33 -16.50 5.30
N ALA A 159 6.37 -15.60 5.50
CA ALA A 159 5.21 -15.46 4.62
C ALA A 159 5.63 -15.06 3.20
N SER A 160 6.58 -14.11 3.08
CA SER A 160 7.09 -13.70 1.79
C SER A 160 7.80 -14.83 1.04
N GLN A 161 8.66 -15.58 1.72
CA GLN A 161 9.41 -16.68 1.13
C GLN A 161 8.51 -17.85 0.73
N SER A 162 7.52 -18.20 1.55
CA SER A 162 6.64 -19.33 1.27
C SER A 162 5.64 -19.06 0.14
N ARG A 163 5.16 -17.82 0.02
CA ARG A 163 4.05 -17.46 -0.87
C ARG A 163 4.48 -16.80 -2.16
N PHE A 164 5.61 -16.10 -2.14
CA PHE A 164 6.06 -15.24 -3.25
C PHE A 164 7.48 -15.59 -3.72
N ASP A 165 7.94 -16.83 -3.50
CA ASP A 165 9.21 -17.29 -4.04
C ASP A 165 9.22 -17.25 -5.58
N LEU A 166 10.28 -16.65 -6.14
CA LEU A 166 10.42 -16.45 -7.58
C LEU A 166 10.61 -17.77 -8.33
N LYS A 167 11.31 -18.75 -7.75
CA LYS A 167 11.53 -20.04 -8.42
C LYS A 167 10.23 -20.83 -8.49
N GLN A 168 9.46 -20.84 -7.40
CA GLN A 168 8.15 -21.48 -7.37
C GLN A 168 7.18 -20.81 -8.35
N GLN A 169 7.15 -19.47 -8.41
CA GLN A 169 6.34 -18.76 -9.41
C GLN A 169 6.77 -19.11 -10.83
N ALA A 170 8.06 -19.03 -11.16
CA ALA A 170 8.57 -19.36 -12.49
C ALA A 170 8.24 -20.80 -12.89
N LYS A 171 8.37 -21.75 -11.95
CA LYS A 171 7.98 -23.15 -12.15
C LYS A 171 6.49 -23.27 -12.47
N SER A 172 5.62 -22.63 -11.68
CA SER A 172 4.16 -22.67 -11.90
C SER A 172 3.78 -22.11 -13.28
N TYR A 173 4.41 -21.00 -13.71
CA TYR A 173 4.20 -20.46 -15.06
C TYR A 173 4.68 -21.44 -16.15
N GLY A 174 5.87 -22.02 -15.98
CA GLY A 174 6.42 -22.99 -16.93
C GLY A 174 5.56 -24.24 -17.06
N ASP A 175 5.08 -24.77 -15.93
CA ASP A 175 4.18 -25.92 -15.87
C ASP A 175 2.85 -25.61 -16.59
N LEU A 176 2.26 -24.42 -16.35
CA LEU A 176 1.03 -23.99 -17.01
C LEU A 176 1.20 -23.83 -18.53
N ILE A 177 2.28 -23.18 -18.97
CA ILE A 177 2.54 -23.00 -20.42
C ILE A 177 2.72 -24.35 -21.10
N LYS A 178 3.45 -25.28 -20.45
CA LYS A 178 3.65 -26.63 -20.96
C LYS A 178 2.32 -27.38 -21.06
N ASP A 179 1.49 -27.31 -20.01
CA ASP A 179 0.17 -27.93 -20.03
C ASP A 179 -0.71 -27.37 -21.15
N LEU A 180 -0.84 -26.04 -21.27
CA LEU A 180 -1.64 -25.41 -22.32
C LEU A 180 -1.14 -25.72 -23.74
N SER A 181 0.16 -25.97 -23.92
CA SER A 181 0.72 -26.38 -25.21
C SER A 181 0.34 -27.81 -25.60
N GLN A 182 0.14 -28.69 -24.61
CA GLN A 182 -0.21 -30.10 -24.78
C GLN A 182 -1.72 -30.31 -24.78
N ASN A 183 -2.43 -29.52 -23.98
CA ASN A 183 -3.86 -29.57 -23.73
C ASN A 183 -4.48 -28.18 -23.97
N PRO A 184 -4.51 -27.69 -25.21
CA PRO A 184 -5.06 -26.36 -25.49
C PRO A 184 -6.54 -26.32 -25.10
N PRO A 185 -6.98 -25.32 -24.34
CA PRO A 185 -8.40 -25.18 -24.00
C PRO A 185 -9.20 -24.86 -25.26
N ILE A 186 -10.49 -25.17 -25.22
CA ILE A 186 -11.42 -24.78 -26.28
C ILE A 186 -11.44 -23.25 -26.35
N ILE A 187 -11.04 -22.71 -27.50
CA ILE A 187 -11.11 -21.27 -27.75
C ILE A 187 -12.56 -20.95 -28.12
N THR A 188 -13.23 -20.17 -27.27
CA THR A 188 -14.58 -19.66 -27.57
C THR A 188 -14.51 -18.83 -28.86
N PRO A 189 -15.38 -19.10 -29.86
CA PRO A 189 -15.39 -18.28 -31.07
C PRO A 189 -15.66 -16.81 -30.71
N PRO A 190 -15.11 -15.86 -31.47
CA PRO A 190 -15.36 -14.45 -31.23
C PRO A 190 -16.88 -14.16 -31.30
N LEU A 191 -17.33 -13.22 -30.46
CA LEU A 191 -18.70 -12.73 -30.52
C LEU A 191 -18.98 -12.17 -31.93
N PRO A 192 -20.10 -12.56 -32.58
CA PRO A 192 -20.52 -11.96 -33.85
C PRO A 192 -20.61 -10.43 -33.70
N PRO A 193 -20.20 -9.64 -34.72
CA PRO A 193 -20.26 -8.17 -34.64
C PRO A 193 -21.65 -7.64 -34.26
N ASP A 194 -22.70 -8.28 -34.76
CA ASP A 194 -24.10 -7.90 -34.49
C ASP A 194 -24.51 -8.10 -33.02
N ASN A 195 -23.83 -9.03 -32.32
CA ASN A 195 -24.06 -9.33 -30.91
C ASN A 195 -23.05 -8.62 -30.00
N TRP A 196 -22.13 -7.82 -30.56
CA TRP A 196 -21.18 -7.06 -29.76
C TRP A 196 -21.80 -5.76 -29.29
N HIS A 197 -21.77 -5.56 -27.98
CA HIS A 197 -22.17 -4.31 -27.34
C HIS A 197 -21.12 -3.90 -26.32
N LEU A 198 -20.91 -2.58 -26.17
CA LEU A 198 -19.98 -2.06 -25.16
C LEU A 198 -20.43 -2.54 -23.77
N PRO A 199 -19.56 -3.24 -23.00
CA PRO A 199 -19.89 -3.71 -21.66
C PRO A 199 -20.45 -2.59 -20.79
N PRO A 200 -21.45 -2.84 -19.95
CA PRO A 200 -22.06 -1.81 -19.11
C PRO A 200 -21.07 -1.03 -18.24
N GLY A 201 -19.99 -1.69 -17.81
CA GLY A 201 -18.92 -1.07 -17.02
C GLY A 201 -18.03 -0.08 -17.79
N LEU A 202 -17.98 -0.17 -19.12
CA LEU A 202 -17.20 0.71 -19.98
C LEU A 202 -18.03 1.85 -20.58
N LYS A 203 -19.36 1.82 -20.43
CA LYS A 203 -20.23 2.92 -20.83
C LYS A 203 -19.95 4.15 -19.96
N PRO A 204 -19.77 5.36 -20.55
CA PRO A 204 -19.56 6.57 -19.78
C PRO A 204 -20.77 6.82 -18.87
N ARG A 205 -20.52 6.82 -17.55
CA ARG A 205 -21.52 7.21 -16.55
C ARG A 205 -21.62 8.73 -16.49
N PHE A 206 -22.69 9.28 -15.89
CA PHE A 206 -22.80 10.73 -15.66
C PHE A 206 -21.55 11.32 -14.99
N ALA A 207 -20.98 10.58 -14.03
CA ALA A 207 -19.75 10.94 -13.35
C ALA A 207 -18.56 11.19 -14.30
N THR A 208 -18.53 10.60 -15.49
CA THR A 208 -17.47 10.79 -16.50
C THR A 208 -17.34 12.25 -16.90
N TYR A 209 -18.47 12.96 -17.04
CA TYR A 209 -18.55 14.34 -17.51
C TYR A 209 -18.30 15.38 -16.40
N LEU A 210 -18.18 14.96 -15.14
CA LEU A 210 -17.89 15.89 -14.04
C LEU A 210 -16.45 16.40 -14.12
N PRO A 211 -16.20 17.70 -13.82
CA PRO A 211 -14.86 18.22 -13.65
C PRO A 211 -14.07 17.46 -12.58
N ASN A 212 -12.75 17.34 -12.76
CA ASN A 212 -11.88 16.62 -11.82
C ASN A 212 -11.92 17.18 -10.39
N SER A 213 -12.11 18.49 -10.25
CA SER A 213 -12.29 19.15 -8.94
C SER A 213 -13.51 18.59 -8.19
N VAL A 214 -14.64 18.46 -8.87
CA VAL A 214 -15.88 17.92 -8.29
C VAL A 214 -15.71 16.44 -7.96
N LYS A 215 -15.10 15.66 -8.85
CA LYS A 215 -14.79 14.24 -8.60
C LYS A 215 -13.92 14.06 -7.35
N ASN A 216 -12.90 14.91 -7.17
CA ASN A 216 -12.03 14.87 -6.01
C ASN A 216 -12.77 15.21 -4.72
N ILE A 217 -13.67 16.21 -4.75
CA ILE A 217 -14.51 16.53 -3.59
C ILE A 217 -15.39 15.33 -3.23
N LEU A 218 -16.16 14.80 -4.18
CA LEU A 218 -17.05 13.64 -3.94
C LEU A 218 -16.27 12.42 -3.43
N ARG A 219 -15.06 12.21 -3.95
CA ARG A 219 -14.15 11.16 -3.48
C ARG A 219 -13.76 11.36 -2.02
N VAL A 220 -13.26 12.53 -1.64
CA VAL A 220 -12.87 12.84 -0.25
C VAL A 220 -14.06 12.72 0.70
N TRP A 221 -15.25 13.15 0.29
CA TRP A 221 -16.48 12.98 1.06
C TRP A 221 -16.81 11.51 1.29
N ARG A 222 -16.75 10.69 0.23
CA ARG A 222 -16.99 9.24 0.34
C ARG A 222 -15.98 8.57 1.27
N GLU A 223 -14.70 8.93 1.18
CA GLU A 223 -13.65 8.42 2.07
C GLU A 223 -13.94 8.72 3.55
N ARG A 224 -14.37 9.96 3.85
CA ARG A 224 -14.75 10.35 5.21
C ARG A 224 -15.97 9.59 5.73
N LEU A 225 -16.99 9.37 4.89
CA LEU A 225 -18.19 8.62 5.28
C LEU A 225 -17.89 7.15 5.57
N VAL A 226 -17.01 6.52 4.77
CA VAL A 226 -16.59 5.13 5.00
C VAL A 226 -15.80 5.03 6.30
N ALA A 227 -14.90 5.98 6.60
CA ALA A 227 -14.14 6.01 7.84
C ALA A 227 -15.00 6.24 9.10
N VAL A 228 -16.17 6.89 8.97
CA VAL A 228 -17.10 7.13 10.10
C VAL A 228 -18.01 5.92 10.36
N ASN A 229 -18.37 5.17 9.31
CA ASN A 229 -19.29 4.04 9.42
C ASN A 229 -18.67 2.74 9.97
N THR A 230 -17.35 2.69 10.22
CA THR A 230 -16.68 1.55 10.87
C THR A 230 -16.38 1.76 12.36
N THR A 231 -17.00 2.77 12.98
CA THR A 231 -16.96 3.00 14.44
C THR A 231 -18.25 2.51 15.12
N PHE A 232 -18.49 1.19 15.13
CA PHE A 232 -19.46 0.53 16.03
C PHE A 232 -18.99 -0.88 16.35
#